data_AF-A0AA42NY86-F1
#
_entry.id   AF-A0AA42NY86-F1
#
_cell.length_a   1.000
_cell.length_b   1.000
_cell.length_c   1.000
_cell.angle_alpha   90.00
_cell.angle_beta   90.00
_cell.angle_gamma   90.00
#
_symmetry.space_group_name_H-M   'P 1'
#
loop_
_entity.id
_entity.type
_entity.pdbx_description
1 polymer ?
#
loop_
_entity_poly.entity_id
_entity_poly.type
_entity_poly.pdbx_seq_one_letter_code
_entity_poly.pdbx_strand_id
1 'polypeptide(L)'
;MKRLILLTACTLALAACSNPEEERKAQEAAAAAVQAQKEAKAEDVAKQYDMAVAAQDWERARLHGASLLDQYKDTAAAERIAAGFDEVKAKGDAARDLRRMQALWQYNQIPVGNKGNQVSAQIYSKERVDVDGSGAKTVQLVFRDHPEWKRHAYLVLQAGDFRCPQCTVKVTVDDGKPVSMAAWRPKTDEAIAMFITDQKALWKLARKGKSISIEFPVKAGGTRTAVFETGGVDASRMPQWWQ
;
A
#
# COMPACT_ATOMS: atom_id res chain seq x y z
N MET A 1 -50.69 -66.52 31.79
CA MET A 1 -49.64 -65.74 31.07
C MET A 1 -50.25 -64.63 30.19
N LYS A 2 -51.12 -63.77 30.75
CA LYS A 2 -51.74 -62.65 30.01
C LYS A 2 -51.83 -61.35 30.82
N ARG A 3 -51.46 -61.40 32.10
CA ARG A 3 -51.40 -60.25 33.03
C ARG A 3 -49.99 -59.64 33.18
N LEU A 4 -48.97 -60.27 32.61
CA LEU A 4 -47.57 -59.81 32.71
C LEU A 4 -47.14 -58.89 31.55
N ILE A 5 -47.97 -58.73 30.50
CA ILE A 5 -47.63 -57.95 29.29
C ILE A 5 -48.22 -56.53 29.35
N LEU A 6 -49.22 -56.29 30.21
CA LEU A 6 -49.84 -54.96 30.36
C LEU A 6 -49.10 -54.02 31.33
N LEU A 7 -48.17 -54.54 32.14
CA LEU A 7 -47.39 -53.71 33.07
C LEU A 7 -46.12 -53.13 32.44
N THR A 8 -45.64 -53.70 31.32
CA THR A 8 -44.44 -53.23 30.61
C THR A 8 -44.72 -52.16 29.55
N ALA A 9 -45.99 -51.90 29.21
CA ALA A 9 -46.37 -50.88 28.23
C ALA A 9 -46.62 -49.49 28.85
N CYS A 10 -46.86 -49.39 30.17
CA CYS A 10 -47.09 -48.10 30.83
C CYS A 10 -45.81 -47.38 31.29
N THR A 11 -44.66 -48.05 31.34
CA THR A 11 -43.40 -47.43 31.80
C THR A 11 -42.57 -46.79 30.67
N LEU A 12 -42.88 -47.09 29.40
CA LEU A 12 -42.20 -46.48 28.23
C LEU A 12 -42.89 -45.21 27.71
N ALA A 13 -44.09 -44.87 28.19
CA ALA A 13 -44.81 -43.67 27.79
C ALA A 13 -44.47 -42.41 28.63
N LEU A 14 -43.77 -42.56 29.77
CA LEU A 14 -43.38 -41.43 30.64
C LEU A 14 -41.95 -40.92 30.43
N ALA A 15 -41.14 -41.55 29.57
CA ALA A 15 -39.78 -41.08 29.28
C ALA A 15 -39.71 -39.99 28.19
N ALA A 16 -40.85 -39.55 27.66
CA ALA A 16 -40.93 -38.55 26.59
C ALA A 16 -41.55 -37.20 27.02
N CYS A 17 -41.83 -37.00 28.31
CA CYS A 17 -42.23 -35.69 28.84
C CYS A 17 -41.01 -34.98 29.45
N SER A 18 -40.13 -34.45 28.62
CA SER A 18 -39.22 -33.39 29.10
C SER A 18 -40.05 -32.16 29.47
N ASN A 19 -39.72 -31.51 30.58
CA ASN A 19 -40.40 -30.29 31.00
C ASN A 19 -40.00 -29.15 30.06
N PRO A 20 -40.92 -28.61 29.22
CA PRO A 20 -40.57 -27.58 28.25
C PRO A 20 -39.98 -26.32 28.88
N GLU A 21 -40.27 -26.05 30.17
CA GLU A 21 -39.68 -24.94 30.90
C GLU A 21 -38.23 -25.17 31.32
N GLU A 22 -37.86 -26.42 31.66
CA GLU A 22 -36.46 -26.78 31.98
C GLU A 22 -35.60 -26.76 30.72
N GLU A 23 -36.14 -27.25 29.59
CA GLU A 23 -35.47 -27.17 28.29
C GLU A 23 -35.26 -25.71 27.85
N ARG A 24 -36.26 -24.84 28.02
CA ARG A 24 -36.13 -23.40 27.72
C ARG A 24 -35.04 -22.73 28.56
N LYS A 25 -35.01 -22.98 29.88
CA LYS A 25 -33.98 -22.44 30.77
C LYS A 25 -32.57 -22.95 30.40
N ALA A 26 -32.45 -24.23 30.02
CA ALA A 26 -31.17 -24.80 29.60
C ALA A 26 -30.67 -24.18 28.29
N GLN A 27 -31.57 -23.93 27.33
CA GLN A 27 -31.26 -23.24 26.08
C GLN A 27 -30.85 -21.78 26.30
N GLU A 28 -31.56 -21.03 27.15
CA GLU A 28 -31.21 -19.66 27.52
C GLU A 28 -29.83 -19.57 28.20
N ALA A 29 -29.54 -20.49 29.12
CA ALA A 29 -28.24 -20.57 29.77
C ALA A 29 -27.10 -20.90 28.78
N ALA A 30 -27.34 -21.82 27.83
CA ALA A 30 -26.39 -22.15 26.78
C ALA A 30 -26.14 -20.95 25.84
N ALA A 31 -27.20 -20.24 25.43
CA ALA A 31 -27.09 -19.03 24.62
C ALA A 31 -26.31 -17.91 25.34
N ALA A 32 -26.58 -17.71 26.65
CA ALA A 32 -25.85 -16.75 27.47
C ALA A 32 -24.36 -17.11 27.58
N ALA A 33 -24.01 -18.39 27.73
CA ALA A 33 -22.63 -18.85 27.76
C ALA A 33 -21.91 -18.60 26.42
N VAL A 34 -22.58 -18.84 25.29
CA VAL A 34 -22.04 -18.54 23.95
C VAL A 34 -21.80 -17.05 23.77
N GLN A 35 -22.75 -16.20 24.20
CA GLN A 35 -22.59 -14.75 24.13
C GLN A 35 -21.44 -14.27 25.03
N ALA A 36 -21.32 -14.78 26.26
CA ALA A 36 -20.22 -14.43 27.15
C ALA A 36 -18.84 -14.81 26.57
N GLN A 37 -18.74 -15.96 25.89
CA GLN A 37 -17.51 -16.33 25.18
C GLN A 37 -17.22 -15.41 23.99
N LYS A 38 -18.25 -14.99 23.24
CA LYS A 38 -18.12 -14.02 22.14
C LYS A 38 -17.63 -12.67 22.66
N GLU A 39 -18.18 -12.19 23.78
CA GLU A 39 -17.73 -10.97 24.48
C GLU A 39 -16.28 -11.05 24.92
N ALA A 40 -15.88 -12.14 25.59
CA ALA A 40 -14.49 -12.31 26.03
C ALA A 40 -13.49 -12.28 24.86
N LYS A 41 -13.82 -12.98 23.76
CA LYS A 41 -13.00 -12.96 22.54
C LYS A 41 -12.96 -11.57 21.89
N ALA A 42 -14.08 -10.86 21.84
CA ALA A 42 -14.13 -9.50 21.32
C ALA A 42 -13.26 -8.56 22.16
N GLU A 43 -13.31 -8.66 23.49
CA GLU A 43 -12.49 -7.84 24.38
C GLU A 43 -10.99 -8.10 24.18
N ASP A 44 -10.57 -9.34 23.92
CA ASP A 44 -9.18 -9.64 23.58
C ASP A 44 -8.74 -9.02 22.25
N VAL A 45 -9.61 -8.98 21.24
CA VAL A 45 -9.34 -8.25 19.97
C VAL A 45 -9.33 -6.74 20.20
N ALA A 46 -10.18 -6.21 21.07
CA ALA A 46 -10.20 -4.79 21.43
C ALA A 46 -8.91 -4.34 22.11
N LYS A 47 -8.34 -5.15 23.00
CA LYS A 47 -7.01 -4.89 23.56
C LYS A 47 -5.94 -4.79 22.46
N GLN A 48 -5.97 -5.67 21.45
CA GLN A 48 -5.04 -5.61 20.34
C GLN A 48 -5.23 -4.36 19.47
N TYR A 49 -6.48 -3.95 19.24
CA TYR A 49 -6.83 -2.69 18.61
C TYR A 49 -6.27 -1.49 19.39
N ASP A 50 -6.54 -1.42 20.69
CA ASP A 50 -6.11 -0.31 21.55
C ASP A 50 -4.58 -0.21 21.63
N MET A 51 -3.88 -1.34 21.76
CA MET A 51 -2.42 -1.40 21.72
C MET A 51 -1.87 -0.88 20.38
N ALA A 52 -2.51 -1.25 19.26
CA ALA A 52 -2.09 -0.79 17.95
C ALA A 52 -2.34 0.71 17.74
N VAL A 53 -3.47 1.23 18.24
CA VAL A 53 -3.76 2.68 18.24
C VAL A 53 -2.73 3.43 19.07
N ALA A 54 -2.44 2.96 20.29
CA ALA A 54 -1.46 3.57 21.18
C ALA A 54 -0.04 3.56 20.58
N ALA A 55 0.33 2.50 19.87
CA ALA A 55 1.58 2.38 19.15
C ALA A 55 1.60 3.13 17.80
N GLN A 56 0.48 3.74 17.39
CA GLN A 56 0.28 4.33 16.06
C GLN A 56 0.53 3.34 14.90
N ASP A 57 0.37 2.04 15.15
CA ASP A 57 0.36 0.99 14.12
C ASP A 57 -1.03 0.93 13.48
N TRP A 58 -1.31 1.93 12.65
CA TRP A 58 -2.65 2.16 12.08
C TRP A 58 -3.13 1.03 11.18
N GLU A 59 -2.23 0.28 10.52
CA GLU A 59 -2.65 -0.88 9.73
C GLU A 59 -3.15 -1.99 10.63
N ARG A 60 -2.41 -2.31 11.70
CA ARG A 60 -2.82 -3.32 12.67
C ARG A 60 -4.10 -2.91 13.38
N ALA A 61 -4.21 -1.64 13.79
CA ALA A 61 -5.42 -1.10 14.40
C ALA A 61 -6.62 -1.24 13.45
N ARG A 62 -6.47 -0.89 12.16
CA ARG A 62 -7.51 -1.09 11.14
C ARG A 62 -7.92 -2.57 11.03
N LEU A 63 -6.97 -3.51 11.03
CA LEU A 63 -7.26 -4.95 10.92
C LEU A 63 -8.07 -5.46 12.11
N HIS A 64 -7.67 -5.14 13.35
CA HIS A 64 -8.39 -5.58 14.55
C HIS A 64 -9.76 -4.91 14.67
N GLY A 65 -9.84 -3.60 14.40
CA GLY A 65 -11.12 -2.89 14.45
C GLY A 65 -12.11 -3.36 13.37
N ALA A 66 -11.64 -3.69 12.16
CA ALA A 66 -12.49 -4.29 11.14
C ALA A 66 -13.02 -5.65 11.58
N SER A 67 -12.16 -6.47 12.19
CA SER A 67 -12.57 -7.77 12.75
C SER A 67 -13.64 -7.64 13.84
N LEU A 68 -13.51 -6.64 14.72
CA LEU A 68 -14.51 -6.33 15.74
C LEU A 68 -15.87 -5.97 15.13
N LEU A 69 -15.89 -5.07 14.14
CA LEU A 69 -17.14 -4.61 13.54
C LEU A 69 -17.78 -5.62 12.57
N ASP A 70 -17.02 -6.58 12.06
CA ASP A 70 -17.52 -7.63 11.15
C ASP A 70 -17.90 -8.90 11.92
N GLN A 71 -16.98 -9.47 12.69
CA GLN A 71 -17.13 -10.77 13.36
C GLN A 71 -17.77 -10.65 14.75
N TYR A 72 -17.66 -9.48 15.38
CA TYR A 72 -18.14 -9.24 16.75
C TYR A 72 -19.17 -8.10 16.85
N LYS A 73 -19.88 -7.79 15.76
CA LYS A 73 -20.78 -6.63 15.61
C LYS A 73 -21.84 -6.40 16.72
N ASP A 74 -22.16 -7.41 17.52
CA ASP A 74 -23.16 -7.36 18.61
C ASP A 74 -22.53 -7.43 20.01
N THR A 75 -21.25 -7.09 20.14
CA THR A 75 -20.55 -7.06 21.44
C THR A 75 -20.31 -5.63 21.92
N ALA A 76 -20.17 -5.47 23.24
CA ALA A 76 -19.85 -4.18 23.84
C ALA A 76 -18.52 -3.60 23.32
N ALA A 77 -17.57 -4.47 22.96
CA ALA A 77 -16.28 -4.07 22.41
C ALA A 77 -16.41 -3.48 20.99
N ALA A 78 -17.26 -4.06 20.14
CA ALA A 78 -17.53 -3.54 18.80
C ALA A 78 -18.25 -2.18 18.87
N GLU A 79 -19.24 -2.05 19.76
CA GLU A 79 -19.96 -0.78 19.98
C GLU A 79 -19.01 0.34 20.43
N ARG A 80 -18.08 0.04 21.35
CA ARG A 80 -17.10 1.00 21.89
C ARG A 80 -16.24 1.63 20.80
N ILE A 81 -15.81 0.85 19.80
CA ILE A 81 -14.88 1.34 18.77
C ILE A 81 -15.59 1.94 17.54
N ALA A 82 -16.88 1.65 17.35
CA ALA A 82 -17.59 1.96 16.11
C ALA A 82 -17.50 3.44 15.71
N ALA A 83 -17.66 4.36 16.68
CA ALA A 83 -17.62 5.79 16.42
C ALA A 83 -16.24 6.33 16.01
N GLY A 84 -15.15 5.68 16.43
CA GLY A 84 -13.77 6.10 16.14
C GLY A 84 -13.11 5.32 14.98
N PHE A 85 -13.73 4.23 14.54
CA PHE A 85 -13.08 3.30 13.63
C PHE A 85 -12.85 3.88 12.23
N ASP A 86 -13.71 4.78 11.73
CA ASP A 86 -13.52 5.38 10.41
C ASP A 86 -12.21 6.18 10.30
N GLU A 87 -11.82 6.90 11.36
CA GLU A 87 -10.53 7.60 11.40
C GLU A 87 -9.35 6.61 11.41
N VAL A 88 -9.44 5.55 12.22
CA VAL A 88 -8.41 4.51 12.27
C VAL A 88 -8.29 3.79 10.93
N LYS A 89 -9.41 3.49 10.29
CA LYS A 89 -9.47 2.91 8.96
C LYS A 89 -8.79 3.82 7.94
N ALA A 90 -9.10 5.13 7.94
CA ALA A 90 -8.48 6.10 7.04
C ALA A 90 -6.95 6.18 7.25
N LYS A 91 -6.49 6.23 8.51
CA LYS A 91 -5.05 6.21 8.84
C LYS A 91 -4.39 4.90 8.42
N GLY A 92 -5.05 3.76 8.64
CA GLY A 92 -4.56 2.44 8.24
C GLY A 92 -4.48 2.28 6.72
N ASP A 93 -5.47 2.80 5.99
CA ASP A 93 -5.47 2.85 4.52
C ASP A 93 -4.33 3.73 3.99
N ALA A 94 -4.11 4.90 4.60
CA ALA A 94 -3.00 5.79 4.26
C ALA A 94 -1.62 5.16 4.55
N ALA A 95 -1.47 4.50 5.71
CA ALA A 95 -0.23 3.80 6.08
C ALA A 95 0.09 2.64 5.12
N ARG A 96 -0.94 1.88 4.70
CA ARG A 96 -0.79 0.82 3.70
C ARG A 96 -0.41 1.36 2.34
N ASP A 97 -1.07 2.41 1.86
CA ASP A 97 -0.73 3.03 0.58
C ASP A 97 0.70 3.59 0.60
N LEU A 98 1.12 4.22 1.71
CA LEU A 98 2.51 4.66 1.89
C LEU A 98 3.51 3.51 1.78
N ARG A 99 3.29 2.41 2.51
CA ARG A 99 4.17 1.22 2.44
C ARG A 99 4.22 0.61 1.03
N ARG A 100 3.07 0.54 0.36
CA ARG A 100 2.98 0.07 -1.03
C ARG A 100 3.85 0.93 -1.94
N MET A 101 3.76 2.26 -1.85
CA MET A 101 4.56 3.16 -2.69
C MET A 101 6.05 3.13 -2.32
N GLN A 102 6.40 3.03 -1.03
CA GLN A 102 7.78 2.81 -0.57
C GLN A 102 8.41 1.57 -1.22
N ALA A 103 7.63 0.48 -1.36
CA ALA A 103 8.11 -0.77 -1.97
C ALA A 103 8.37 -0.66 -3.50
N LEU A 104 7.90 0.41 -4.16
CA LEU A 104 8.20 0.65 -5.58
C LEU A 104 9.62 1.20 -5.79
N TRP A 105 10.23 1.76 -4.75
CA TRP A 105 11.54 2.40 -4.84
C TRP A 105 12.68 1.40 -4.68
N GLN A 106 13.64 1.49 -5.59
CA GLN A 106 14.90 0.75 -5.53
C GLN A 106 16.03 1.70 -5.17
N TYR A 107 16.76 1.37 -4.11
CA TYR A 107 17.91 2.15 -3.66
C TYR A 107 19.17 1.32 -3.80
N ASN A 108 20.14 1.83 -4.55
CA ASN A 108 21.40 1.15 -4.80
C ASN A 108 22.57 2.01 -4.32
N GLN A 109 23.56 1.34 -3.74
CA GLN A 109 24.85 1.93 -3.39
C GLN A 109 25.96 1.07 -4.01
N ILE A 110 26.73 1.66 -4.92
CA ILE A 110 27.75 0.96 -5.69
C ILE A 110 29.11 1.65 -5.47
N PRO A 111 30.15 0.94 -5.02
CA PRO A 111 31.49 1.50 -4.92
C PRO A 111 32.04 1.97 -6.27
N VAL A 112 32.61 3.17 -6.34
CA VAL A 112 33.26 3.73 -7.53
C VAL A 112 34.77 3.77 -7.28
N GLY A 113 35.41 2.60 -7.42
CA GLY A 113 36.81 2.41 -7.05
C GLY A 113 37.07 2.94 -5.63
N ASN A 114 38.08 3.80 -5.50
CA ASN A 114 38.44 4.42 -4.21
C ASN A 114 37.82 5.81 -4.00
N LYS A 115 36.89 6.24 -4.86
CA LYS A 115 36.38 7.63 -4.89
C LYS A 115 35.08 7.82 -4.12
N GLY A 116 34.62 6.78 -3.42
CA GLY A 116 33.36 6.75 -2.67
C GLY A 116 32.30 5.92 -3.38
N ASN A 117 31.05 6.12 -2.99
CA ASN A 117 29.92 5.32 -3.47
C ASN A 117 29.01 6.16 -4.37
N GLN A 118 28.59 5.58 -5.50
CA GLN A 118 27.43 6.04 -6.23
C GLN A 118 26.17 5.62 -5.45
N VAL A 119 25.30 6.57 -5.15
CA VAL A 119 24.00 6.30 -4.51
C VAL A 119 22.90 6.65 -5.50
N SER A 120 21.88 5.80 -5.59
CA SER A 120 20.73 6.08 -6.47
C SER A 120 19.41 5.64 -5.86
N ALA A 121 18.36 6.40 -6.18
CA ALA A 121 16.97 6.04 -5.98
C ALA A 121 16.30 5.92 -7.35
N GLN A 122 15.59 4.82 -7.58
CA GLN A 122 15.03 4.48 -8.88
C GLN A 122 13.59 3.99 -8.72
N ILE A 123 12.74 4.31 -9.69
CA ILE A 123 11.35 3.83 -9.73
C ILE A 123 10.93 3.59 -11.19
N TYR A 124 10.11 2.58 -11.42
CA TYR A 124 9.51 2.33 -12.74
C TYR A 124 8.18 3.07 -12.90
N SER A 125 7.81 3.36 -14.14
CA SER A 125 6.50 3.89 -14.47
C SER A 125 5.40 2.92 -14.04
N LYS A 126 4.31 3.47 -13.50
CA LYS A 126 3.12 2.73 -13.06
C LYS A 126 2.56 1.86 -14.18
N GLU A 127 2.38 2.48 -15.35
CA GLU A 127 1.97 1.81 -16.57
C GLU A 127 3.15 1.62 -17.52
N ARG A 128 3.06 0.60 -18.37
CA ARG A 128 3.98 0.42 -19.49
C ARG A 128 3.61 1.39 -20.60
N VAL A 129 4.61 1.96 -21.27
CA VAL A 129 4.47 2.97 -22.31
C VAL A 129 5.05 2.42 -23.61
N ASP A 130 4.30 2.49 -24.70
CA ASP A 130 4.83 2.20 -26.03
C ASP A 130 5.47 3.45 -26.63
N VAL A 131 6.79 3.43 -26.75
CA VAL A 131 7.62 4.59 -27.14
C VAL A 131 8.11 4.52 -28.59
N ASP A 132 8.01 3.36 -29.25
CA ASP A 132 8.58 3.13 -30.57
C ASP A 132 7.76 2.22 -31.49
N GLY A 133 6.60 1.71 -31.03
CA GLY A 133 5.73 0.80 -31.77
C GLY A 133 6.09 -0.68 -31.64
N SER A 134 7.15 -1.02 -30.88
CA SER A 134 7.54 -2.42 -30.60
C SER A 134 6.78 -3.04 -29.42
N GLY A 135 5.84 -2.29 -28.84
CA GLY A 135 4.99 -2.69 -27.72
C GLY A 135 5.42 -2.07 -26.38
N ALA A 136 4.46 -1.97 -25.46
CA ALA A 136 4.62 -1.22 -24.22
C ALA A 136 5.73 -1.77 -23.30
N LYS A 137 6.63 -0.89 -22.83
CA LYS A 137 7.75 -1.19 -21.89
C LYS A 137 7.71 -0.28 -20.66
N THR A 138 8.43 -0.63 -19.60
CA THR A 138 8.55 0.30 -18.45
C THR A 138 9.50 1.45 -18.80
N VAL A 139 9.18 2.63 -18.31
CA VAL A 139 10.09 3.78 -18.27
C VAL A 139 10.66 3.84 -16.86
N GLN A 140 11.96 4.07 -16.72
CA GLN A 140 12.58 4.19 -15.40
C GLN A 140 12.93 5.64 -15.11
N LEU A 141 12.61 6.13 -13.92
CA LEU A 141 13.09 7.40 -13.39
C LEU A 141 14.21 7.10 -12.38
N VAL A 142 15.34 7.78 -12.54
CA VAL A 142 16.53 7.59 -11.69
C VAL A 142 17.01 8.94 -11.16
N PHE A 143 17.24 8.99 -9.84
CA PHE A 143 18.00 10.04 -9.17
C PHE A 143 19.33 9.44 -8.72
N ARG A 144 20.44 10.00 -9.17
CA ARG A 144 21.77 9.46 -8.93
C ARG A 144 22.70 10.53 -8.37
N ASP A 145 23.44 10.17 -7.34
CA ASP A 145 24.60 10.88 -6.83
C ASP A 145 25.85 10.07 -7.17
N HIS A 146 26.71 10.62 -8.04
CA HIS A 146 27.97 10.01 -8.41
C HIS A 146 29.13 10.87 -7.91
N PRO A 147 30.17 10.30 -7.27
CA PRO A 147 31.27 11.08 -6.69
C PRO A 147 32.00 11.96 -7.73
N GLU A 148 32.22 11.43 -8.94
CA GLU A 148 32.86 12.17 -10.03
C GLU A 148 31.87 12.94 -10.92
N TRP A 149 30.88 12.25 -11.48
CA TRP A 149 29.93 12.81 -12.43
C TRP A 149 28.81 13.62 -11.79
N LYS A 150 28.89 13.90 -10.49
CA LYS A 150 27.91 14.70 -9.75
C LYS A 150 26.51 14.07 -9.81
N ARG A 151 25.50 14.92 -9.67
CA ARG A 151 24.12 14.55 -9.37
C ARG A 151 23.26 14.75 -10.58
N HIS A 152 22.47 13.74 -10.92
CA HIS A 152 21.62 13.76 -12.08
C HIS A 152 20.28 13.12 -11.79
N ALA A 153 19.26 13.61 -12.47
CA ALA A 153 17.98 12.93 -12.61
C ALA A 153 17.71 12.67 -14.09
N TYR A 154 17.29 11.46 -14.43
CA TYR A 154 17.09 11.06 -15.81
C TYR A 154 16.02 9.98 -15.97
N LEU A 155 15.44 9.94 -17.16
CA LEU A 155 14.58 8.85 -17.61
C LEU A 155 15.39 7.85 -18.42
N VAL A 156 15.08 6.56 -18.30
CA VAL A 156 15.65 5.48 -19.11
C VAL A 156 14.52 4.73 -19.83
N LEU A 157 14.70 4.48 -21.13
CA LEU A 157 13.82 3.61 -21.92
C LEU A 157 14.46 2.24 -22.12
N GLN A 158 13.62 1.22 -22.24
CA GLN A 158 14.05 -0.15 -22.60
C GLN A 158 14.12 -0.39 -24.12
N ALA A 159 13.52 0.50 -24.91
CA ALA A 159 13.47 0.45 -26.36
C ALA A 159 13.27 1.87 -26.93
N GLY A 160 13.41 2.01 -28.24
CA GLY A 160 13.30 3.31 -28.91
C GLY A 160 14.35 4.31 -28.48
N ASP A 161 14.01 5.59 -28.60
CA ASP A 161 14.92 6.67 -28.20
C ASP A 161 14.17 7.99 -27.96
N PHE A 162 14.75 8.91 -27.20
CA PHE A 162 14.20 10.25 -26.99
C PHE A 162 14.56 11.19 -28.14
N ARG A 163 13.61 12.04 -28.54
CA ARG A 163 13.87 13.15 -29.47
C ARG A 163 14.16 14.42 -28.69
N CYS A 164 15.30 14.45 -27.98
CA CYS A 164 15.63 15.54 -27.08
C CYS A 164 17.13 15.91 -27.08
N PRO A 165 17.75 16.44 -28.17
CA PRO A 165 19.11 16.97 -28.09
C PRO A 165 19.20 18.06 -27.00
N GLN A 166 18.25 18.99 -27.04
CA GLN A 166 17.81 19.86 -25.95
C GLN A 166 16.31 20.01 -26.14
N CYS A 167 15.53 19.87 -25.06
CA CYS A 167 14.08 19.99 -25.14
C CYS A 167 13.49 20.44 -23.80
N THR A 168 12.17 20.52 -23.76
CA THR A 168 11.39 20.74 -22.56
C THR A 168 10.50 19.54 -22.31
N VAL A 169 10.50 19.04 -21.08
CA VAL A 169 9.53 18.07 -20.58
C VAL A 169 8.51 18.77 -19.71
N LYS A 170 7.29 18.22 -19.63
CA LYS A 170 6.28 18.70 -18.68
C LYS A 170 6.19 17.72 -17.52
N VAL A 171 6.33 18.23 -16.31
CA VAL A 171 6.20 17.46 -15.07
C VAL A 171 4.95 17.91 -14.34
N THR A 172 4.05 16.99 -14.05
CA THR A 172 2.84 17.26 -13.27
C THR A 172 2.91 16.48 -11.97
N VAL A 173 2.65 17.13 -10.83
CA VAL A 173 2.55 16.46 -9.53
C VAL A 173 1.08 16.19 -9.27
N ASP A 174 0.74 14.92 -9.07
CA ASP A 174 -0.64 14.43 -8.97
C ASP A 174 -1.50 15.02 -10.10
N ASP A 175 -2.66 15.60 -9.79
CA ASP A 175 -3.56 16.26 -10.76
C ASP A 175 -3.31 17.80 -10.85
N GLY A 176 -2.09 18.24 -10.49
CA GLY A 176 -1.71 19.64 -10.45
C GLY A 176 -1.49 20.29 -11.82
N LYS A 177 -0.98 21.53 -11.80
CA LYS A 177 -0.58 22.22 -13.04
C LYS A 177 0.78 21.68 -13.53
N PRO A 178 0.94 21.41 -14.84
CA PRO A 178 2.23 21.01 -15.40
C PRO A 178 3.28 22.11 -15.24
N VAL A 179 4.50 21.70 -14.88
CA VAL A 179 5.69 22.55 -14.80
C VAL A 179 6.65 22.14 -15.93
N SER A 180 7.06 23.10 -16.74
CA SER A 180 8.06 22.89 -17.78
C SER A 180 9.45 22.80 -17.19
N MET A 181 10.21 21.77 -17.56
CA MET A 181 11.59 21.57 -17.13
C MET A 181 12.49 21.34 -18.34
N ALA A 182 13.68 21.96 -18.35
CA ALA A 182 14.68 21.71 -19.36
C ALA A 182 15.21 20.28 -19.26
N ALA A 183 15.39 19.64 -20.41
CA ALA A 183 15.92 18.30 -20.53
C ALA A 183 16.84 18.18 -21.74
N TRP A 184 17.70 17.17 -21.73
CA TRP A 184 18.60 16.89 -22.83
C TRP A 184 18.99 15.41 -22.84
N ARG A 185 19.34 14.92 -24.01
CA ARG A 185 19.82 13.58 -24.23
C ARG A 185 21.20 13.63 -24.89
N PRO A 186 22.24 13.06 -24.24
CA PRO A 186 23.56 12.97 -24.84
C PRO A 186 23.53 12.15 -26.13
N LYS A 187 24.42 12.50 -27.06
CA LYS A 187 24.68 11.71 -28.28
C LYS A 187 25.61 10.55 -27.93
N THR A 188 25.06 9.50 -27.34
CA THR A 188 25.77 8.28 -26.94
C THR A 188 24.88 7.05 -27.18
N ASP A 189 25.51 5.89 -27.38
CA ASP A 189 24.89 4.57 -27.48
C ASP A 189 24.92 3.79 -26.15
N GLU A 190 25.65 4.28 -25.15
CA GLU A 190 25.84 3.60 -23.85
C GLU A 190 24.54 3.38 -23.06
N ALA A 191 23.58 4.30 -23.17
CA ALA A 191 22.26 4.17 -22.53
C ALA A 191 21.20 5.02 -23.24
N ILE A 192 19.95 4.54 -23.26
CA ILE A 192 18.78 5.30 -23.71
C ILE A 192 18.28 6.18 -22.55
N ALA A 193 19.11 7.14 -22.13
CA ALA A 193 18.86 8.04 -21.03
C ALA A 193 18.66 9.51 -21.47
N MET A 194 17.66 10.18 -20.90
CA MET A 194 17.41 11.62 -21.05
C MET A 194 17.45 12.29 -19.69
N PHE A 195 18.29 13.30 -19.55
CA PHE A 195 18.55 14.03 -18.32
C PHE A 195 17.60 15.21 -18.18
N ILE A 196 17.10 15.43 -16.97
CA ILE A 196 16.34 16.62 -16.59
C ILE A 196 17.30 17.56 -15.85
N THR A 197 17.48 18.77 -16.38
CA THR A 197 18.57 19.68 -16.01
C THR A 197 18.46 20.20 -14.57
N ASP A 198 17.25 20.41 -14.06
CA ASP A 198 17.04 20.80 -12.67
C ASP A 198 16.64 19.58 -11.83
N GLN A 199 17.62 18.71 -11.58
CA GLN A 199 17.40 17.50 -10.78
C GLN A 199 16.95 17.80 -9.35
N LYS A 200 17.32 18.97 -8.80
CA LYS A 200 16.92 19.37 -7.45
C LYS A 200 15.44 19.73 -7.40
N ALA A 201 14.94 20.49 -8.37
CA ALA A 201 13.52 20.78 -8.48
C ALA A 201 12.71 19.50 -8.73
N LEU A 202 13.16 18.62 -9.63
CA LEU A 202 12.44 17.37 -9.91
C LEU A 202 12.32 16.50 -8.66
N TRP A 203 13.40 16.38 -7.88
CA TRP A 203 13.38 15.64 -6.63
C TRP A 203 12.41 16.24 -5.60
N LYS A 204 12.38 17.57 -5.48
CA LYS A 204 11.39 18.26 -4.62
C LYS A 204 9.95 17.96 -5.06
N LEU A 205 9.68 17.93 -6.36
CA LEU A 205 8.36 17.58 -6.90
C LEU A 205 8.01 16.12 -6.57
N ALA A 206 8.94 15.18 -6.79
CA ALA A 206 8.76 13.77 -6.49
C ALA A 206 8.44 13.52 -5.01
N ARG A 207 9.07 14.28 -4.09
CA ARG A 207 8.81 14.22 -2.64
C ARG A 207 7.48 14.81 -2.20
N LYS A 208 6.90 15.71 -2.98
CA LYS A 208 5.72 16.49 -2.58
C LYS A 208 4.41 15.75 -2.83
N GLY A 209 4.31 15.02 -3.94
CA GLY A 209 3.08 14.34 -4.37
C GLY A 209 3.07 12.84 -4.11
N LYS A 210 1.91 12.22 -4.35
CA LYS A 210 1.80 10.75 -4.41
C LYS A 210 2.31 10.21 -5.74
N SER A 211 2.25 11.02 -6.78
CA SER A 211 2.71 10.69 -8.11
C SER A 211 3.26 11.90 -8.85
N ILE A 212 4.12 11.64 -9.83
CA ILE A 212 4.47 12.61 -10.86
C ILE A 212 4.25 11.99 -12.23
N SER A 213 3.73 12.76 -13.18
CA SER A 213 3.72 12.42 -14.60
C SER A 213 4.76 13.25 -15.34
N ILE A 214 5.48 12.63 -16.27
CA ILE A 214 6.48 13.29 -17.09
C ILE A 214 6.15 13.03 -18.56
N GLU A 215 5.80 14.10 -19.28
CA GLU A 215 5.60 14.09 -20.73
C GLU A 215 6.93 14.40 -21.43
N PHE A 216 7.35 13.52 -22.35
CA PHE A 216 8.62 13.62 -23.06
C PHE A 216 8.52 13.26 -24.55
N PRO A 217 9.36 13.85 -25.42
CA PRO A 217 9.36 13.55 -26.86
C PRO A 217 10.14 12.28 -27.21
N VAL A 218 9.63 11.49 -28.16
CA VAL A 218 10.25 10.23 -28.64
C VAL A 218 10.64 10.33 -30.12
N LYS A 219 11.66 9.55 -30.55
CA LYS A 219 12.13 9.56 -31.95
C LYS A 219 11.09 9.00 -32.93
N ALA A 220 10.21 8.11 -32.49
CA ALA A 220 9.09 7.60 -33.29
C ALA A 220 8.02 8.68 -33.60
N GLY A 221 8.11 9.86 -32.98
CA GLY A 221 7.21 10.98 -33.20
C GLY A 221 6.24 11.25 -32.04
N GLY A 222 5.90 12.52 -31.88
CA GLY A 222 5.04 13.00 -30.80
C GLY A 222 5.68 12.92 -29.41
N THR A 223 4.84 12.99 -28.38
CA THR A 223 5.22 12.82 -26.99
C THR A 223 4.63 11.55 -26.39
N ARG A 224 5.19 11.13 -25.26
CA ARG A 224 4.66 10.07 -24.40
C ARG A 224 4.67 10.56 -22.96
N THR A 225 3.79 9.99 -22.15
CA THR A 225 3.71 10.33 -20.72
C THR A 225 3.97 9.08 -19.90
N ALA A 226 4.91 9.17 -18.96
CA ALA A 226 5.13 8.15 -17.94
C ALA A 226 4.69 8.69 -16.59
N VAL A 227 3.90 7.91 -15.86
CA VAL A 227 3.47 8.22 -14.49
C VAL A 227 4.29 7.41 -13.51
N PHE A 228 4.81 8.04 -12.47
CA PHE A 228 5.59 7.41 -11.40
C PHE A 228 4.89 7.66 -10.07
N GLU A 229 4.61 6.61 -9.31
CA GLU A 229 4.03 6.73 -7.95
C GLU A 229 5.13 7.06 -6.95
N THR A 230 5.56 8.33 -6.94
CA THR A 230 6.72 8.79 -6.17
C THR A 230 6.44 8.98 -4.68
N GLY A 231 5.19 8.84 -4.24
CA GLY A 231 4.86 8.78 -2.82
C GLY A 231 5.73 7.74 -2.11
N GLY A 232 6.07 7.99 -0.86
CA GLY A 232 6.94 7.08 -0.11
C GLY A 232 8.41 7.09 -0.52
N VAL A 233 8.88 8.04 -1.35
CA VAL A 233 10.32 8.23 -1.53
C VAL A 233 10.97 8.55 -0.18
N ASP A 234 11.93 7.71 0.22
CA ASP A 234 12.75 7.90 1.41
C ASP A 234 14.00 8.71 1.10
N ALA A 235 13.97 10.00 1.48
CA ALA A 235 15.10 10.91 1.31
C ALA A 235 16.26 10.62 2.27
N SER A 236 16.03 9.91 3.38
CA SER A 236 17.09 9.56 4.34
C SER A 236 18.08 8.54 3.76
N ARG A 237 17.65 7.74 2.77
CA ARG A 237 18.49 6.81 2.01
C ARG A 237 19.33 7.48 0.93
N MET A 238 19.17 8.78 0.74
CA MET A 238 19.93 9.59 -0.20
C MET A 238 20.91 10.52 0.54
N PRO A 239 22.04 10.89 -0.08
CA PRO A 239 22.97 11.86 0.51
C PRO A 239 22.29 13.17 0.91
N GLN A 240 22.83 13.85 1.93
CA GLN A 240 22.27 15.08 2.52
C GLN A 240 21.88 16.17 1.51
N TRP A 241 22.55 16.25 0.36
CA TRP A 241 22.19 17.23 -0.66
C TRP A 241 20.77 17.06 -1.23
N TRP A 242 20.25 15.83 -1.22
CA TRP A 242 18.89 15.51 -1.65
C TRP A 242 17.84 15.75 -0.54
N GLN A 243 18.25 15.88 0.72
CA GLN A 243 17.32 16.09 1.84
C GLN A 243 16.79 17.53 1.86
#